data_AF-A0A2K3LS33-F1
#
_entry.id   AF-A0A2K3LS33-F1
#
_cell.length_a   1.000
_cell.length_b   1.000
_cell.length_c   1.000
_cell.angle_alpha   90.00
_cell.angle_beta   90.00
_cell.angle_gamma   90.00
#
_symmetry.space_group_name_H-M   'P 1'
#
loop_
_entity.id
_entity.type
_entity.pdbx_description
1 polymer ?
#
loop_
_entity_poly.entity_id
_entity_poly.type
_entity_poly.pdbx_seq_one_letter_code
_entity_poly.pdbx_strand_id
1 'polypeptide(L)'
;RKSLLEVIKETVLSHLTKKCPPQVQVVGLLCRTPKKDSRYELLRRVAAGGGSFKGENGLKIHIPGANLNDIANQADDLLETMETRPVVPDRKLLARLVLIREEARDMMGGGILDERNDRGFSTLPQSEVNFLTKLVALKPGKVVLDMIRNVMLGKDEGADISGNDDDDRVSTGIAGRASVTGRKPHPVRPGMFLETVSKVLSGIYAGSDSGITAQHLEWVNSFSLYQFHKHFYFQNHVLPVH
;
A
#
# COMPACT_ATOMS: atom_id res chain seq x y z
N ARG A 1 35.93 -11.28 -0.08
CA ARG A 1 35.85 -11.55 -1.53
C ARG A 1 34.40 -11.84 -1.86
N LYS A 2 33.74 -11.04 -2.71
CA LYS A 2 32.40 -11.40 -3.21
C LYS A 2 32.51 -12.67 -4.05
N SER A 3 31.53 -13.55 -3.95
CA SER A 3 31.50 -14.75 -4.79
C SER A 3 31.23 -14.36 -6.25
N LEU A 4 31.73 -15.14 -7.22
CA LEU A 4 31.47 -14.89 -8.65
C LEU A 4 29.96 -14.79 -8.93
N LEU A 5 29.14 -15.58 -8.24
CA LEU A 5 27.69 -15.58 -8.38
C LEU A 5 27.05 -14.26 -7.91
N GLU A 6 27.60 -13.66 -6.85
CA GLU A 6 27.15 -12.37 -6.33
C GLU A 6 27.48 -11.24 -7.29
N VAL A 7 28.68 -11.27 -7.90
CA VAL A 7 29.08 -10.31 -8.94
C VAL A 7 28.19 -10.44 -10.18
N ILE A 8 27.92 -11.66 -10.64
CA ILE A 8 27.01 -11.91 -11.77
C ILE A 8 25.61 -11.37 -11.45
N LYS A 9 25.08 -11.68 -10.26
CA LYS A 9 23.77 -11.19 -9.81
C LYS A 9 23.70 -9.66 -9.82
N GLU A 10 24.68 -8.97 -9.22
CA GLU A 10 24.72 -7.51 -9.19
C GLU A 10 24.80 -6.91 -10.59
N THR A 11 25.60 -7.50 -11.47
CA THR A 11 25.81 -7.01 -12.84
C THR A 11 24.54 -7.18 -13.67
N VAL A 12 23.89 -8.33 -13.60
CA VAL A 12 22.63 -8.60 -14.32
C VAL A 12 21.52 -7.68 -13.81
N LEU A 13 21.38 -7.53 -12.48
CA LEU A 13 20.38 -6.63 -11.89
C LEU A 13 20.62 -5.17 -12.29
N SER A 14 21.88 -4.72 -12.34
CA SER A 14 22.22 -3.37 -12.80
C SER A 14 21.81 -3.16 -14.26
N HIS A 15 22.10 -4.14 -15.12
CA HIS A 15 21.76 -4.06 -16.55
C HIS A 15 20.26 -4.06 -16.80
N LEU A 16 19.52 -4.94 -16.11
CA LEU A 16 18.06 -4.99 -16.18
C LEU A 16 17.44 -3.69 -15.68
N THR A 17 17.92 -3.17 -14.53
CA THR A 17 17.39 -1.93 -13.95
C THR A 17 17.52 -0.75 -14.91
N LYS A 18 18.65 -0.62 -15.63
CA LYS A 18 18.87 0.45 -16.60
C LYS A 18 17.94 0.39 -17.81
N LYS A 19 17.41 -0.80 -18.14
CA LYS A 19 16.48 -1.02 -19.26
C LYS A 19 15.02 -0.86 -18.87
N CYS A 20 14.70 -0.85 -17.57
CA CYS A 20 13.34 -0.64 -17.11
C CYS A 20 12.85 0.79 -17.43
N PRO A 21 11.54 1.00 -17.63
CA PRO A 21 10.96 2.34 -17.71
C PRO A 21 11.30 3.20 -16.50
N PRO A 22 11.39 4.54 -16.64
CA PRO A 22 11.77 5.44 -15.55
C PRO A 22 10.93 5.25 -14.28
N GLN A 23 9.60 5.17 -14.39
CA GLN A 23 8.69 4.97 -13.26
C GLN A 23 8.97 3.68 -12.47
N VAL A 24 9.32 2.58 -13.16
CA VAL A 24 9.69 1.31 -12.52
C VAL A 24 11.01 1.46 -11.74
N GLN A 25 11.99 2.16 -12.32
CA GLN A 25 13.25 2.44 -11.64
C GLN A 25 13.02 3.29 -10.38
N VAL A 26 12.17 4.31 -10.48
CA VAL A 26 11.82 5.19 -9.35
C VAL A 26 11.15 4.41 -8.23
N VAL A 27 10.14 3.58 -8.52
CA VAL A 27 9.49 2.73 -7.52
C VAL A 27 10.53 1.86 -6.81
N GLY A 28 11.47 1.26 -7.56
CA GLY A 28 12.57 0.50 -6.99
C GLY A 28 13.51 1.31 -6.08
N LEU A 29 13.76 2.59 -6.39
CA LEU A 29 14.55 3.49 -5.52
C LEU A 29 13.77 3.86 -4.26
N LEU A 30 12.47 4.15 -4.38
CA LEU A 30 11.61 4.50 -3.27
C LEU A 30 11.43 3.33 -2.30
N CYS A 31 11.30 2.09 -2.80
CA CYS A 31 11.26 0.89 -1.96
C CYS A 31 12.53 0.69 -1.11
N ARG A 32 13.66 1.31 -1.49
CA ARG A 32 14.93 1.29 -0.75
C ARG A 32 15.13 2.53 0.12
N THR A 33 14.20 3.49 0.10
CA THR A 33 14.30 4.77 0.80
C THR A 33 13.39 4.77 2.03
N PRO A 34 13.94 4.55 3.23
CA PRO A 34 13.09 4.26 4.37
C PRO A 34 12.44 5.47 5.04
N LYS A 35 13.13 6.61 5.01
CA LYS A 35 12.63 7.81 5.67
C LYS A 35 11.62 8.51 4.77
N LYS A 36 10.45 8.87 5.32
CA LYS A 36 9.39 9.64 4.65
C LYS A 36 9.97 10.90 4.01
N ASP A 37 10.66 11.73 4.77
CA ASP A 37 11.23 12.98 4.25
C ASP A 37 12.20 12.75 3.09
N SER A 38 13.00 11.68 3.15
CA SER A 38 13.89 11.28 2.06
C SER A 38 13.12 10.78 0.82
N ARG A 39 11.98 10.09 0.99
CA ARG A 39 11.09 9.72 -0.12
C ARG A 39 10.47 10.94 -0.76
N TYR A 40 9.96 11.90 0.02
CA TYR A 40 9.40 13.14 -0.52
C TYR A 40 10.46 13.98 -1.25
N GLU A 41 11.69 14.06 -0.72
CA GLU A 41 12.79 14.72 -1.43
C GLU A 41 13.14 13.99 -2.74
N LEU A 42 13.16 12.65 -2.73
CA LEU A 42 13.37 11.86 -3.94
C LEU A 42 12.27 12.09 -4.97
N LEU A 43 10.99 12.01 -4.58
CA LEU A 43 9.84 12.27 -5.44
C LEU A 43 9.89 13.69 -6.03
N ARG A 44 10.27 14.71 -5.24
CA ARG A 44 10.46 16.09 -5.73
C ARG A 44 11.52 16.16 -6.84
N ARG A 45 12.65 15.48 -6.67
CA ARG A 45 13.72 15.44 -7.68
C ARG A 45 13.30 14.69 -8.94
N VAL A 46 12.56 13.60 -8.79
CA VAL A 46 12.01 12.83 -9.92
C VAL A 46 11.02 13.68 -10.72
N ALA A 47 10.10 14.36 -10.05
CA ALA A 47 9.12 15.24 -10.68
C ALA A 47 9.76 16.46 -11.38
N ALA A 48 10.90 16.94 -10.87
CA ALA A 48 11.70 18.01 -11.48
C ALA A 48 12.52 17.56 -12.72
N GLY A 49 12.33 16.33 -13.21
CA GLY A 49 13.03 15.80 -14.39
C GLY A 49 14.24 14.90 -14.08
N GLY A 50 14.53 14.64 -12.80
CA GLY A 50 15.64 13.78 -12.38
C GLY A 50 17.01 14.44 -12.55
N GLY A 51 18.06 13.62 -12.65
CA GLY A 51 19.43 14.08 -12.87
C GLY A 51 20.49 13.32 -12.08
N SER A 52 21.73 13.80 -12.14
CA SER A 52 22.85 13.24 -11.39
C SER A 52 23.10 14.04 -10.11
N PHE A 53 22.99 13.39 -8.96
CA PHE A 53 23.16 13.99 -7.65
C PHE A 53 24.39 13.42 -6.95
N LYS A 54 25.06 14.24 -6.13
CA LYS A 54 26.12 13.75 -5.23
C LYS A 54 25.48 13.26 -3.94
N GLY A 55 25.65 11.98 -3.62
CA GLY A 55 25.30 11.43 -2.32
C GLY A 55 26.29 11.84 -1.23
N GLU A 56 25.96 11.52 0.02
CA GLU A 56 26.75 11.87 1.21
C GLU A 56 28.21 11.40 1.13
N ASN A 57 28.47 10.26 0.48
CA ASN A 57 29.80 9.68 0.33
C ASN A 57 30.52 10.12 -0.96
N GLY A 58 30.07 11.18 -1.63
CA GLY A 58 30.59 11.62 -2.94
C GLY A 58 30.19 10.72 -4.12
N LEU A 59 29.42 9.66 -3.87
CA LEU A 59 28.91 8.76 -4.91
C LEU A 59 27.90 9.49 -5.78
N LYS A 60 28.08 9.46 -7.11
CA LYS A 60 27.12 10.01 -8.06
C LYS A 60 25.93 9.06 -8.18
N ILE A 61 24.75 9.52 -7.80
CA ILE A 61 23.49 8.79 -7.93
C ILE A 61 22.71 9.41 -9.08
N HIS A 62 22.37 8.60 -10.06
CA HIS A 62 21.48 9.00 -11.15
C HIS A 62 20.03 8.73 -10.75
N ILE A 63 19.22 9.78 -10.70
CA ILE A 63 17.79 9.72 -10.41
C ILE A 63 17.05 9.90 -11.75
N PRO A 64 16.27 8.91 -12.20
CA PRO A 64 15.45 9.05 -13.40
C PRO A 64 14.30 10.05 -13.18
N GLY A 65 13.96 10.83 -14.21
CA GLY A 65 12.77 11.68 -14.22
C GLY A 65 11.53 10.88 -14.63
N ALA A 66 10.41 11.09 -13.94
CA ALA A 66 9.14 10.42 -14.21
C ALA A 66 7.96 11.25 -13.68
N ASN A 67 6.78 11.08 -14.27
CA ASN A 67 5.56 11.71 -13.80
C ASN A 67 5.09 11.04 -12.48
N LEU A 68 4.65 11.84 -11.51
CA LEU A 68 4.12 11.34 -10.23
C LEU A 68 2.91 10.42 -10.42
N ASN A 69 2.07 10.69 -11.42
CA ASN A 69 0.91 9.86 -11.74
C ASN A 69 1.36 8.48 -12.25
N ASP A 70 2.36 8.43 -13.13
CA ASP A 70 2.90 7.17 -13.64
C ASP A 70 3.56 6.36 -12.53
N ILE A 71 4.20 7.01 -11.56
CA ILE A 71 4.77 6.34 -10.38
C ILE A 71 3.65 5.77 -9.50
N ALA A 72 2.61 6.56 -9.23
CA ALA A 72 1.47 6.13 -8.43
C ALA A 72 0.76 4.93 -9.08
N ASN A 73 0.48 5.01 -10.39
CA ASN A 73 -0.13 3.93 -11.16
C ASN A 73 0.77 2.70 -11.20
N GLN A 74 2.08 2.88 -11.42
CA GLN A 74 3.01 1.75 -11.43
C GLN A 74 3.09 1.04 -10.07
N ALA A 75 3.02 1.79 -8.96
CA ALA A 75 2.97 1.21 -7.62
C ALA A 75 1.63 0.49 -7.37
N ASP A 76 0.53 1.03 -7.90
CA ASP A 76 -0.81 0.44 -7.82
C ASP A 76 -0.88 -0.89 -8.59
N ASP A 77 -0.40 -0.94 -9.83
CA ASP A 77 -0.36 -2.17 -10.65
C ASP A 77 0.40 -3.31 -9.95
N LEU A 78 1.53 -2.97 -9.33
CA LEU A 78 2.36 -3.94 -8.59
C LEU A 78 1.65 -4.42 -7.33
N LEU A 79 0.99 -3.50 -6.62
CA LEU A 79 0.21 -3.79 -5.42
C LEU A 79 -0.99 -4.68 -5.76
N GLU A 80 -1.75 -4.36 -6.81
CA GLU A 80 -2.89 -5.15 -7.27
C GLU A 80 -2.43 -6.57 -7.65
N THR A 81 -1.30 -6.69 -8.36
CA THR A 81 -0.70 -7.98 -8.70
C THR A 81 -0.29 -8.79 -7.47
N MET A 82 0.04 -8.14 -6.35
CA MET A 82 0.35 -8.81 -5.08
C MET A 82 -0.92 -9.20 -4.32
N GLU A 83 -1.95 -8.36 -4.32
CA GLU A 83 -3.18 -8.50 -3.53
C GLU A 83 -4.23 -9.42 -4.19
N THR A 84 -4.17 -9.59 -5.51
CA THR A 84 -4.96 -10.58 -6.27
C THR A 84 -4.55 -12.03 -5.99
N ARG A 85 -3.35 -12.26 -5.46
CA ARG A 85 -2.88 -13.60 -5.11
C ARG A 85 -3.64 -14.15 -3.88
N PRO A 86 -3.74 -15.49 -3.75
CA PRO A 86 -4.34 -16.10 -2.55
C PRO A 86 -3.63 -15.69 -1.25
N VAL A 87 -2.30 -15.59 -1.29
CA VAL A 87 -1.47 -15.16 -0.17
C VAL A 87 -0.51 -14.06 -0.64
N VAL A 88 -0.39 -12.99 0.14
CA VAL A 88 0.53 -11.88 -0.15
C VAL A 88 1.97 -12.38 0.06
N PRO A 89 2.84 -12.32 -0.97
CA PRO A 89 4.18 -12.92 -0.90
C PRO A 89 5.14 -12.15 0.01
N ASP A 90 5.07 -10.81 0.04
CA ASP A 90 5.92 -9.97 0.87
C ASP A 90 5.12 -8.76 1.40
N ARG A 91 4.74 -8.81 2.68
CA ARG A 91 4.00 -7.72 3.34
C ARG A 91 4.83 -6.44 3.52
N LYS A 92 6.16 -6.57 3.68
CA LYS A 92 7.04 -5.40 3.79
C LYS A 92 7.09 -4.66 2.48
N LEU A 93 7.17 -5.38 1.37
CA LEU A 93 7.08 -4.80 0.03
C LEU A 93 5.69 -4.22 -0.23
N LEU A 94 4.62 -4.91 0.16
CA LEU A 94 3.26 -4.39 0.04
C LEU A 94 3.11 -3.05 0.76
N ALA A 95 3.54 -2.98 2.03
CA ALA A 95 3.53 -1.75 2.81
C ALA A 95 4.32 -0.61 2.15
N ARG A 96 5.46 -0.93 1.51
CA ARG A 96 6.25 0.05 0.75
C ARG A 96 5.49 0.57 -0.45
N LEU A 97 4.89 -0.31 -1.25
CA LEU A 97 4.15 0.06 -2.44
C LEU A 97 2.94 0.92 -2.09
N VAL A 98 2.20 0.56 -1.04
CA VAL A 98 1.11 1.38 -0.51
C VAL A 98 1.60 2.79 -0.15
N LEU A 99 2.66 2.90 0.66
CA LEU A 99 3.19 4.23 1.03
C LEU A 99 3.65 5.03 -0.18
N ILE A 100 4.36 4.41 -1.13
CA ILE A 100 4.84 5.07 -2.35
C ILE A 100 3.66 5.60 -3.16
N ARG A 101 2.63 4.78 -3.34
CA ARG A 101 1.41 5.12 -4.05
C ARG A 101 0.73 6.32 -3.42
N GLU A 102 0.51 6.28 -2.09
CA GLU A 102 -0.18 7.36 -1.37
C GLU A 102 0.67 8.65 -1.28
N GLU A 103 1.99 8.56 -1.09
CA GLU A 103 2.89 9.73 -1.08
C GLU A 103 3.03 10.39 -2.45
N ALA A 104 3.09 9.60 -3.54
CA ALA A 104 3.11 10.13 -4.89
C ALA A 104 1.80 10.86 -5.23
N ARG A 105 0.65 10.33 -4.77
CA ARG A 105 -0.67 10.95 -4.90
C ARG A 105 -0.77 12.24 -4.11
N ASP A 106 -0.35 12.22 -2.85
CA ASP A 106 -0.29 13.41 -1.97
C ASP A 106 0.53 14.55 -2.61
N MET A 107 1.63 14.20 -3.29
CA MET A 107 2.49 15.17 -3.97
C MET A 107 1.94 15.77 -5.26
N MET A 108 0.94 15.16 -5.90
CA MET A 108 0.35 15.71 -7.13
C MET A 108 -0.54 16.94 -6.89
N GLY A 109 -0.76 17.31 -5.63
CA GLY A 109 -1.69 18.37 -5.25
C GLY A 109 -3.13 17.85 -5.15
N GLY A 110 -3.94 18.58 -4.38
CA GLY A 110 -5.39 18.38 -4.20
C GLY A 110 -5.84 17.18 -3.35
N GLY A 111 -4.94 16.26 -3.01
CA GLY A 111 -5.25 15.17 -2.08
C GLY A 111 -6.44 14.32 -2.52
N ILE A 112 -7.21 13.81 -1.57
CA ILE A 112 -8.43 13.05 -1.84
C ILE A 112 -9.56 13.88 -2.48
N LEU A 113 -9.38 15.21 -2.49
CA LEU A 113 -10.33 16.21 -2.94
C LEU A 113 -10.00 16.76 -4.33
N ASP A 114 -8.88 16.37 -4.95
CA ASP A 114 -8.55 16.84 -6.29
C ASP A 114 -9.52 16.22 -7.29
N GLU A 115 -10.25 17.05 -8.04
CA GLU A 115 -11.13 16.61 -9.13
C GLU A 115 -10.35 15.84 -10.21
N ARG A 116 -9.04 16.09 -10.35
CA ARG A 116 -8.15 15.31 -11.24
C ARG A 116 -7.86 13.90 -10.73
N ASN A 117 -8.17 13.65 -9.46
CA ASN A 117 -8.06 12.36 -8.81
C ASN A 117 -9.41 11.64 -8.74
N ASP A 118 -10.43 12.10 -9.48
CA ASP A 118 -11.68 11.35 -9.68
C ASP A 118 -11.38 10.06 -10.46
N ARG A 119 -11.38 8.95 -9.74
CA ARG A 119 -11.13 7.61 -10.29
C ARG A 119 -12.40 6.84 -10.59
N GLY A 120 -13.55 7.49 -10.50
CA GLY A 120 -14.86 6.88 -10.70
C GLY A 120 -15.24 5.83 -9.64
N PHE A 121 -16.54 5.59 -9.53
CA PHE A 121 -17.13 4.59 -8.64
C PHE A 121 -17.37 3.23 -9.31
N SER A 122 -16.86 3.02 -10.53
CA SER A 122 -17.44 2.03 -11.44
C SER A 122 -17.31 0.58 -10.97
N THR A 123 -16.35 0.23 -10.12
CA THR A 123 -16.28 -1.08 -9.45
C THR A 123 -15.46 -1.03 -8.16
N LEU A 124 -16.10 -0.90 -6.99
CA LEU A 124 -15.44 -1.15 -5.70
C LEU A 124 -15.57 -2.64 -5.33
N PRO A 125 -14.49 -3.29 -4.85
CA PRO A 125 -14.58 -4.69 -4.48
C PRO A 125 -15.48 -4.91 -3.25
N GLN A 126 -16.36 -5.91 -3.34
CA GLN A 126 -17.45 -6.11 -2.39
C GLN A 126 -16.97 -6.40 -0.96
N SER A 127 -15.82 -7.06 -0.81
CA SER A 127 -15.17 -7.35 0.47
C SER A 127 -14.85 -6.07 1.24
N GLU A 128 -14.20 -5.12 0.58
CA GLU A 128 -13.78 -3.83 1.12
C GLU A 128 -14.98 -2.95 1.43
N VAL A 129 -15.99 -2.91 0.54
CA VAL A 129 -17.24 -2.17 0.79
C VAL A 129 -17.97 -2.71 2.01
N ASN A 130 -18.17 -4.04 2.09
CA ASN A 130 -18.83 -4.67 3.23
C ASN A 130 -18.07 -4.43 4.54
N PHE A 131 -16.73 -4.46 4.48
CA PHE A 131 -15.88 -4.17 5.62
C PHE A 131 -16.00 -2.72 6.05
N LEU A 132 -15.97 -1.78 5.10
CA LEU A 132 -16.10 -0.35 5.36
C LEU A 132 -17.46 0.00 5.98
N THR A 133 -18.56 -0.57 5.47
CA THR A 133 -19.90 -0.40 6.04
C THR A 133 -19.96 -0.86 7.49
N LYS A 134 -19.36 -2.01 7.81
CA LYS A 134 -19.28 -2.51 9.20
C LYS A 134 -18.41 -1.61 10.07
N LEU A 135 -17.30 -1.14 9.54
CA LEU A 135 -16.33 -0.32 10.25
C LEU A 135 -16.96 1.03 10.65
N VAL A 136 -17.61 1.71 9.71
CA VAL A 136 -18.24 3.02 9.95
C VAL A 136 -19.47 2.92 10.86
N ALA A 137 -20.15 1.79 10.89
CA ALA A 137 -21.25 1.55 11.82
C ALA A 137 -20.80 1.50 13.31
N LEU A 138 -19.50 1.37 13.56
CA LEU A 138 -18.92 1.34 14.89
C LEU A 138 -18.35 2.71 15.29
N LYS A 139 -18.45 3.05 16.57
CA LYS A 139 -17.78 4.24 17.11
C LYS A 139 -16.25 4.07 17.06
N PRO A 140 -15.48 5.13 16.71
CA PRO A 140 -14.02 5.09 16.83
C PRO A 140 -13.60 4.61 18.21
N GLY A 141 -12.73 3.59 18.25
CA GLY A 141 -12.32 2.97 19.49
C GLY A 141 -11.53 1.69 19.27
N LYS A 142 -11.27 0.94 20.34
CA LYS A 142 -10.41 -0.26 20.33
C LYS A 142 -10.85 -1.29 19.28
N VAL A 143 -12.15 -1.50 19.11
CA VAL A 143 -12.69 -2.47 18.14
C VAL A 143 -12.31 -2.07 16.71
N VAL A 144 -12.55 -0.82 16.32
CA VAL A 144 -12.21 -0.31 14.97
C VAL A 144 -10.70 -0.34 14.75
N LEU A 145 -9.91 0.04 15.76
CA LEU A 145 -8.45 -0.01 15.72
C LEU A 145 -7.93 -1.44 15.49
N ASP A 146 -8.52 -2.42 16.18
CA ASP A 146 -8.16 -3.83 16.04
C ASP A 146 -8.59 -4.38 14.68
N MET A 147 -9.76 -3.99 14.15
CA MET A 147 -10.20 -4.33 12.79
C MET A 147 -9.22 -3.82 11.73
N ILE A 148 -8.83 -2.55 11.78
CA ILE A 148 -7.86 -1.97 10.84
C ILE A 148 -6.50 -2.67 11.00
N ARG A 149 -6.05 -2.91 12.22
CA ARG A 149 -4.77 -3.59 12.47
C ARG A 149 -4.77 -5.02 11.92
N ASN A 150 -5.89 -5.73 12.05
CA ASN A 150 -6.05 -7.07 11.51
C ASN A 150 -5.90 -7.10 9.99
N VAL A 151 -6.48 -6.12 9.28
CA VAL A 151 -6.27 -5.97 7.82
C VAL A 151 -4.78 -5.73 7.54
N MET A 152 -4.14 -4.79 8.24
CA MET A 152 -2.72 -4.45 8.01
C MET A 152 -1.76 -5.63 8.28
N LEU A 153 -2.05 -6.45 9.28
CA LEU A 153 -1.32 -7.68 9.59
C LEU A 153 -1.75 -8.86 8.70
N GLY A 154 -2.85 -8.69 7.95
CA GLY A 154 -3.58 -9.69 7.17
C GLY A 154 -3.95 -10.93 7.96
N LYS A 155 -4.53 -10.68 9.13
CA LYS A 155 -5.37 -11.64 9.81
C LYS A 155 -6.51 -12.03 8.84
N ASP A 156 -6.87 -13.31 8.79
CA ASP A 156 -7.87 -13.87 7.85
C ASP A 156 -7.40 -14.02 6.38
N GLU A 157 -6.15 -13.64 6.05
CA GLU A 157 -5.52 -13.85 4.74
C GLU A 157 -4.70 -15.15 4.66
N GLY A 158 -4.76 -16.00 5.70
CA GLY A 158 -3.91 -17.17 5.87
C GLY A 158 -2.52 -16.89 6.48
N ALA A 159 -2.22 -15.65 6.88
CA ALA A 159 -0.95 -15.31 7.55
C ALA A 159 -0.86 -15.79 9.01
N ASP A 160 -1.99 -16.19 9.60
CA ASP A 160 -2.06 -16.82 10.92
C ASP A 160 -1.91 -18.34 10.87
N ILE A 161 -1.90 -18.94 9.68
CA ILE A 161 -1.81 -20.40 9.51
C ILE A 161 -0.32 -20.78 9.56
N SER A 162 0.24 -20.83 10.76
CA SER A 162 1.41 -21.67 11.01
C SER A 162 0.97 -23.10 10.79
N GLY A 163 1.59 -23.78 9.82
CA GLY A 163 1.19 -25.08 9.29
C GLY A 163 0.56 -26.03 10.31
N ASN A 164 -0.74 -26.24 10.13
CA ASN A 164 -1.35 -27.53 10.32
C ASN A 164 -2.51 -27.59 9.32
N ASP A 165 -2.32 -28.34 8.24
CA ASP A 165 -3.46 -28.96 7.57
C ASP A 165 -4.20 -29.79 8.63
N ASP A 166 -5.53 -29.82 8.52
CA ASP A 166 -6.49 -30.40 9.48
C ASP A 166 -6.90 -29.46 10.62
N ASP A 167 -7.84 -28.55 10.33
CA ASP A 167 -9.08 -28.52 11.12
C ASP A 167 -10.17 -27.69 10.42
N ASP A 168 -11.18 -28.41 9.93
CA ASP A 168 -12.49 -27.90 9.51
C ASP A 168 -13.29 -27.45 10.76
N ARG A 169 -12.77 -26.47 11.50
CA ARG A 169 -13.44 -25.94 12.69
C ARG A 169 -14.35 -24.77 12.33
N VAL A 170 -15.58 -25.16 12.05
CA VAL A 170 -16.83 -24.41 12.17
C VAL A 170 -16.69 -23.26 13.18
N SER A 171 -16.53 -22.04 12.70
CA SER A 171 -16.69 -20.84 13.51
C SER A 171 -18.11 -20.33 13.32
N THR A 172 -18.96 -20.70 14.26
CA THR A 172 -20.34 -20.23 14.41
C THR A 172 -20.36 -18.70 14.49
N GLY A 173 -20.99 -18.05 13.49
CA GLY A 173 -21.10 -16.60 13.40
C GLY A 173 -22.30 -16.17 12.53
N ILE A 174 -23.46 -16.17 13.17
CA ILE A 174 -24.74 -15.48 12.86
C ILE A 174 -24.83 -14.75 11.49
N ALA A 175 -25.64 -15.36 10.62
CA ALA A 175 -26.45 -14.81 9.53
C ALA A 175 -26.05 -13.45 8.91
N GLY A 176 -25.41 -13.53 7.73
CA GLY A 176 -25.34 -12.43 6.77
C GLY A 176 -24.99 -12.97 5.38
N ARG A 177 -26.03 -13.22 4.56
CA ARG A 177 -26.01 -13.53 3.11
C ARG A 177 -24.84 -14.40 2.62
N ALA A 178 -25.12 -15.69 2.45
CA ALA A 178 -24.26 -16.60 1.71
C ALA A 178 -23.91 -16.02 0.32
N SER A 179 -22.61 -16.01 0.02
CA SER A 179 -22.10 -15.75 -1.33
C SER A 179 -22.77 -16.71 -2.31
N VAL A 180 -23.47 -16.17 -3.32
CA VAL A 180 -24.24 -16.90 -4.34
C VAL A 180 -23.37 -17.90 -5.15
N THR A 181 -22.06 -17.90 -4.94
CA THR A 181 -21.10 -18.75 -5.67
C THR A 181 -20.37 -19.79 -4.82
N GLY A 182 -20.67 -19.93 -3.52
CA GLY A 182 -19.99 -20.89 -2.64
C GLY A 182 -18.48 -20.65 -2.42
N ARG A 183 -17.92 -19.62 -3.06
CA ARG A 183 -16.53 -19.19 -2.91
C ARG A 183 -16.46 -18.24 -1.70
N LYS A 184 -15.55 -18.51 -0.76
CA LYS A 184 -15.24 -17.59 0.35
C LYS A 184 -14.91 -16.22 -0.26
N PRO A 185 -15.49 -15.11 0.25
CA PRO A 185 -15.16 -13.77 -0.26
C PRO A 185 -13.66 -13.53 -0.09
N HIS A 186 -13.05 -12.83 -1.06
CA HIS A 186 -11.63 -12.48 -0.98
C HIS A 186 -11.40 -11.68 0.31
N PRO A 187 -10.33 -11.96 1.06
CA PRO A 187 -10.07 -11.21 2.29
C PRO A 187 -9.75 -9.76 1.95
N VAL A 188 -10.09 -8.86 2.88
CA VAL A 188 -9.86 -7.41 2.72
C VAL A 188 -8.35 -7.17 2.71
N ARG A 189 -7.84 -6.63 1.62
CA ARG A 189 -6.40 -6.38 1.46
C ARG A 189 -6.04 -4.93 1.81
N PRO A 190 -4.88 -4.67 2.44
CA PRO A 190 -4.51 -3.32 2.91
C PRO A 190 -4.54 -2.22 1.83
N GLY A 191 -4.05 -2.52 0.63
CA GLY A 191 -3.96 -1.62 -0.50
C GLY A 191 -5.31 -1.33 -1.16
N MET A 192 -6.09 -2.38 -1.45
CA MET A 192 -7.48 -2.27 -1.93
C MET A 192 -8.40 -1.59 -0.90
N PHE A 193 -8.19 -1.87 0.39
CA PHE A 193 -8.92 -1.22 1.47
C PHE A 193 -8.68 0.30 1.46
N LEU A 194 -7.42 0.74 1.42
CA LEU A 194 -7.10 2.17 1.33
C LEU A 194 -7.62 2.81 0.05
N GLU A 195 -7.54 2.12 -1.09
CA GLU A 195 -8.11 2.63 -2.35
C GLU A 195 -9.64 2.82 -2.22
N THR A 196 -10.32 1.87 -1.58
CA THR A 196 -11.78 1.93 -1.35
C THR A 196 -12.14 3.07 -0.40
N VAL A 197 -11.41 3.25 0.69
CA VAL A 197 -11.58 4.39 1.61
C VAL A 197 -11.40 5.70 0.84
N SER A 198 -10.36 5.78 -0.01
CA SER A 198 -10.05 6.97 -0.79
C SER A 198 -11.15 7.34 -1.78
N LYS A 199 -11.66 6.35 -2.53
CA LYS A 199 -12.77 6.54 -3.48
C LYS A 199 -14.06 6.95 -2.78
N VAL A 200 -14.41 6.31 -1.66
CA VAL A 200 -15.63 6.64 -0.91
C VAL A 200 -15.57 8.04 -0.34
N LEU A 201 -14.45 8.45 0.24
CA LEU A 201 -14.22 9.82 0.70
C LEU A 201 -14.38 10.82 -0.46
N SER A 202 -13.75 10.57 -1.60
CA SER A 202 -13.89 11.40 -2.80
C SER A 202 -15.37 11.56 -3.20
N GLY A 203 -16.18 10.49 -3.12
CA GLY A 203 -17.62 10.53 -3.42
C GLY A 203 -18.47 11.29 -2.43
N ILE A 204 -18.14 11.20 -1.14
CA ILE A 204 -18.77 12.01 -0.10
C ILE A 204 -18.50 13.49 -0.37
N TYR A 205 -17.27 13.83 -0.72
CA TYR A 205 -16.88 15.20 -1.03
C TYR A 205 -17.45 15.74 -2.34
N ALA A 206 -17.64 14.87 -3.35
CA ALA A 206 -18.30 15.21 -4.61
C ALA A 206 -19.83 15.38 -4.51
N GLY A 207 -20.44 15.08 -3.35
CA GLY A 207 -21.82 15.46 -3.05
C GLY A 207 -22.89 14.39 -3.29
N SER A 208 -22.55 13.09 -3.19
CA SER A 208 -23.51 12.02 -3.51
C SER A 208 -24.19 11.33 -2.31
N ASP A 209 -23.61 11.28 -1.11
CA ASP A 209 -24.19 10.54 0.03
C ASP A 209 -23.85 11.15 1.40
N SER A 210 -24.88 11.37 2.23
CA SER A 210 -24.78 12.01 3.56
C SER A 210 -24.76 11.04 4.74
N GLY A 211 -24.60 9.73 4.50
CA GLY A 211 -24.75 8.69 5.53
C GLY A 211 -23.48 8.32 6.32
N ILE A 212 -22.28 8.60 5.79
CA ILE A 212 -21.00 8.28 6.43
C ILE A 212 -20.31 9.60 6.82
N THR A 213 -19.92 9.76 8.08
CA THR A 213 -19.19 10.96 8.50
C THR A 213 -17.80 10.96 7.85
N ALA A 214 -17.54 11.90 6.92
CA ALA A 214 -16.26 12.04 6.24
C ALA A 214 -15.07 12.03 7.23
N GLN A 215 -15.23 12.70 8.38
CA GLN A 215 -14.26 12.72 9.48
C GLN A 215 -13.86 11.32 9.98
N HIS A 216 -14.80 10.38 10.05
CA HIS A 216 -14.51 9.02 10.47
C HIS A 216 -13.61 8.33 9.44
N LEU A 217 -13.93 8.47 8.15
CA LEU A 217 -13.13 7.87 7.08
C LEU A 217 -11.75 8.53 6.93
N GLU A 218 -11.65 9.85 7.13
CA GLU A 218 -10.36 10.54 7.17
C GLU A 218 -9.47 10.03 8.31
N TRP A 219 -10.08 9.80 9.48
CA TRP A 219 -9.39 9.19 10.61
C TRP A 219 -8.95 7.75 10.29
N VAL A 220 -9.81 6.95 9.64
CA VAL A 220 -9.47 5.59 9.18
C VAL A 220 -8.31 5.60 8.20
N ASN A 221 -8.32 6.50 7.21
CA ASN A 221 -7.25 6.65 6.23
C ASN A 221 -5.94 7.03 6.92
N SER A 222 -5.97 8.07 7.75
CA SER A 222 -4.79 8.57 8.49
C SER A 222 -4.20 7.50 9.42
N PHE A 223 -5.05 6.77 10.14
CA PHE A 223 -4.62 5.71 11.04
C PHE A 223 -4.01 4.52 10.29
N SER A 224 -4.58 4.16 9.14
CA SER A 224 -4.06 3.10 8.29
C SER A 224 -2.67 3.44 7.75
N LEU A 225 -2.47 4.66 7.24
CA LEU A 225 -1.16 5.17 6.82
C LEU A 225 -0.13 5.19 7.97
N TYR A 226 -0.57 5.57 9.18
CA TYR A 226 0.27 5.50 10.37
C TYR A 226 0.72 4.05 10.66
N GLN A 227 -0.15 3.05 10.52
CA GLN A 227 0.23 1.65 10.71
C GLN A 227 1.24 1.16 9.66
N PHE A 228 1.09 1.56 8.39
CA PHE A 228 2.06 1.26 7.35
C PHE A 228 3.42 1.87 7.64
N HIS A 229 3.47 3.14 8.05
CA HIS A 229 4.71 3.77 8.49
C HIS A 229 5.31 3.02 9.68
N LYS A 230 4.52 2.67 10.69
CA LYS A 230 5.02 1.92 11.85
C LYS A 230 5.66 0.58 11.44
N HIS A 231 5.00 -0.18 10.56
CA HIS A 231 5.52 -1.46 10.07
C HIS A 231 6.82 -1.28 9.28
N PHE A 232 6.90 -0.20 8.49
CA PHE A 232 8.05 0.13 7.67
C PHE A 232 9.27 0.64 8.48
N TYR A 233 9.03 1.46 9.52
CA TYR A 233 10.10 2.05 10.33
C TYR A 233 10.64 1.09 11.41
N PHE A 234 9.77 0.36 12.11
CA PHE A 234 10.22 -0.46 13.25
C PHE A 234 10.88 -1.78 12.84
N GLN A 235 10.64 -2.30 11.64
CA GLN A 235 11.32 -3.53 11.18
C GLN A 235 12.72 -3.30 10.57
N ASN A 236 13.14 -2.05 10.38
CA ASN A 236 14.52 -1.72 9.97
C ASN A 236 15.41 -1.34 11.17
N HIS A 237 14.84 -1.14 12.36
CA HIS A 237 15.59 -1.10 13.61
C HIS A 237 15.57 -2.49 14.26
N VAL A 238 16.43 -3.38 13.74
CA VAL A 238 17.11 -4.29 14.66
C VAL A 238 17.90 -3.37 15.59
N LEU A 239 17.45 -3.29 16.85
CA LEU A 239 18.18 -2.63 17.92
C LEU A 239 19.66 -3.05 17.83
N PRO A 240 20.64 -2.14 17.85
CA PRO A 240 21.97 -2.55 18.24
C PRO A 240 21.84 -3.04 19.68
N VAL A 241 21.91 -4.35 19.86
CA VAL A 241 22.17 -4.94 21.17
C VAL A 241 23.59 -4.52 21.53
N HIS A 242 23.69 -3.50 22.39
CA HIS A 242 24.86 -3.23 23.21
C HIS A 242 24.47 -3.47 24.65
#